data_AF-A0A9D2AQV9-F1
#
_entry.id   AF-A0A9D2AQV9-F1
#
_cell.length_a   1.000
_cell.length_b   1.000
_cell.length_c   1.000
_cell.angle_alpha   90.00
_cell.angle_beta   90.00
_cell.angle_gamma   90.00
#
_symmetry.space_group_name_H-M   'P 1'
#
loop_
_entity.id
_entity.type
_entity.pdbx_description
1 polymer ?
#
loop_
_entity_poly.entity_id
_entity_poly.type
_entity_poly.pdbx_seq_one_letter_code
_entity_poly.pdbx_strand_id
1 'polypeptide(L)'
;MAKERYTMRDFARRHNFQLEKHGCSGSYGGYRVHIRYRLLGNPSCLLTVVTHTAGKNKELEKYLERHKKELKLSAYGVVGIGLMVCPQLYSDVFRKIEEILDKIVGYLQKNGFPNEDRCPYCGKELGADRTEMLESGIPFAAHEACFERAFTAARRKEAAESARSDRRLCGMLGAVLAGVTAAAAFAIMFLWWGFGAIAALIGSMFGGWLYGKFGGKNTPFRIAFVFFSTLVLLLATYAVCLYLQAPVADSVGEVVAGIAGRLRTDVGFRVLFILNLVILVALDGVGTIYNFFSYRRDRARVYSLVRRA
;
A
#
# COMPACT_ATOMS: atom_id res chain seq x y z
N MET A 1 33.73 -7.34 22.38
CA MET A 1 33.08 -8.53 21.80
C MET A 1 31.95 -8.06 20.89
N ALA A 2 32.09 -8.21 19.57
CA ALA A 2 31.01 -7.88 18.64
C ALA A 2 29.86 -8.86 18.87
N LYS A 3 28.69 -8.37 19.30
CA LYS A 3 27.46 -9.19 19.36
C LYS A 3 27.19 -9.72 17.97
N GLU A 4 27.44 -11.00 17.72
CA GLU A 4 27.06 -11.65 16.47
C GLU A 4 25.58 -11.40 16.21
N ARG A 5 25.30 -10.83 15.04
CA ARG A 5 23.97 -10.36 14.68
C ARG A 5 23.15 -11.59 14.29
N TYR A 6 22.20 -11.99 15.13
CA TYR A 6 21.30 -13.12 14.85
C TYR A 6 20.44 -12.80 13.60
N THR A 7 20.76 -13.45 12.48
CA THR A 7 20.16 -13.17 11.17
C THR A 7 18.99 -14.11 10.84
N MET A 8 18.28 -13.82 9.74
CA MET A 8 17.24 -14.70 9.20
C MET A 8 17.76 -16.10 8.89
N ARG A 9 19.02 -16.20 8.42
CA ARG A 9 19.64 -17.49 8.09
C ARG A 9 19.90 -18.31 9.35
N ASP A 10 20.33 -17.65 10.42
CA ASP A 10 20.58 -18.31 11.71
C ASP A 10 19.27 -18.79 12.32
N PHE A 11 18.24 -17.95 12.29
CA PHE A 11 16.89 -18.32 12.73
C PHE A 11 16.35 -19.51 11.91
N ALA A 12 16.42 -19.43 10.59
CA ALA A 12 15.91 -20.49 9.73
C ALA A 12 16.68 -21.81 9.93
N ARG A 13 18.01 -21.76 10.09
CA ARG A 13 18.80 -22.94 10.40
C ARG A 13 18.43 -23.54 11.76
N ARG A 14 18.27 -22.71 12.79
CA ARG A 14 17.94 -23.16 14.16
C ARG A 14 16.60 -23.89 14.23
N HIS A 15 15.60 -23.43 13.46
CA HIS A 15 14.25 -23.99 13.47
C HIS A 15 13.95 -24.89 12.26
N ASN A 16 14.94 -25.22 11.42
CA ASN A 16 14.78 -25.99 10.18
C ASN A 16 13.74 -25.39 9.21
N PHE A 17 13.70 -24.06 9.10
CA PHE A 17 12.83 -23.38 8.15
C PHE A 17 13.47 -23.35 6.76
N GLN A 18 12.63 -23.42 5.74
CA GLN A 18 13.02 -23.15 4.37
C GLN A 18 13.27 -21.65 4.19
N LEU A 19 14.42 -21.30 3.62
CA LEU A 19 14.80 -19.92 3.33
C LEU A 19 14.28 -19.50 1.96
N GLU A 20 13.67 -18.31 1.92
CA GLU A 20 13.23 -17.64 0.70
C GLU A 20 13.98 -16.32 0.53
N LYS A 21 13.86 -15.69 -0.66
CA LYS A 21 14.56 -14.44 -0.99
C LYS A 21 14.30 -13.30 0.02
N HIS A 22 13.11 -13.26 0.61
CA HIS A 22 12.70 -12.20 1.54
C HIS A 22 11.95 -12.73 2.78
N GLY A 23 12.15 -14.00 3.12
CA GLY A 23 11.41 -14.65 4.19
C GLY A 23 11.91 -16.04 4.50
N CYS A 24 11.25 -16.69 5.45
CA CYS A 24 11.43 -18.10 5.75
C CYS A 24 10.11 -18.71 6.23
N SER A 25 9.94 -20.01 6.01
CA SER A 25 8.74 -20.74 6.40
C SER A 25 9.08 -22.12 6.94
N GLY A 26 8.28 -22.61 7.88
CA GLY A 26 8.48 -23.94 8.47
C GLY A 26 7.41 -24.27 9.51
N SER A 27 7.63 -25.34 10.27
CA SER A 27 6.80 -25.69 11.41
C SER A 27 7.39 -25.12 12.70
N TYR A 28 6.56 -24.48 13.52
CA TYR A 28 6.93 -23.95 14.84
C TYR A 28 5.87 -24.32 15.87
N GLY A 29 6.26 -25.09 16.89
CA GLY A 29 5.34 -25.58 17.92
C GLY A 29 4.11 -26.32 17.36
N GLY A 30 4.27 -27.02 16.24
CA GLY A 30 3.21 -27.75 15.55
C GLY A 30 2.32 -26.91 14.64
N TYR A 31 2.66 -25.63 14.39
CA TYR A 31 1.93 -24.77 13.46
C TYR A 31 2.81 -24.39 12.28
N ARG A 32 2.23 -24.31 11.09
CA ARG A 32 2.92 -23.76 9.93
C ARG A 32 3.05 -22.25 10.07
N VAL A 33 4.29 -21.77 10.00
CA VAL A 33 4.65 -20.37 10.16
C VAL A 33 5.35 -19.87 8.91
N HIS A 34 5.03 -18.63 8.54
CA HIS A 34 5.75 -17.90 7.49
C HIS A 34 6.15 -16.52 8.01
N ILE A 35 7.42 -16.16 7.81
CA ILE A 35 8.02 -14.89 8.21
C ILE A 35 8.53 -14.21 6.95
N ARG A 36 8.01 -13.02 6.65
CA ARG A 36 8.55 -12.16 5.61
C ARG A 36 9.16 -10.92 6.24
N TYR A 37 10.41 -10.62 5.92
CA TYR A 37 11.12 -9.46 6.45
C TYR A 37 11.85 -8.68 5.36
N ARG A 38 11.59 -7.36 5.32
CA ARG A 38 12.24 -6.38 4.44
C ARG A 38 12.45 -5.08 5.21
N LEU A 39 13.70 -4.64 5.36
CA LEU A 39 14.07 -3.44 6.14
C LEU A 39 13.30 -2.17 5.75
N LEU A 40 12.96 -2.02 4.46
CA LEU A 40 12.21 -0.90 3.89
C LEU A 40 10.87 -1.35 3.27
N GLY A 41 10.34 -2.50 3.72
CA GLY A 41 9.02 -2.98 3.30
C GLY A 41 7.90 -2.30 4.06
N ASN A 42 6.70 -2.26 3.46
CA ASN A 42 5.46 -1.94 4.15
C ASN A 42 4.46 -3.11 3.98
N PRO A 43 4.25 -3.95 5.01
CA PRO A 43 4.92 -3.94 6.32
C PRO A 43 6.38 -4.41 6.22
N SER A 44 7.22 -3.99 7.18
CA SER A 44 8.65 -4.35 7.23
C SER A 44 8.85 -5.80 7.71
N CYS A 45 7.96 -6.27 8.59
CA CYS A 45 7.87 -7.65 9.01
C CYS A 45 6.42 -8.10 8.93
N LEU A 46 6.17 -9.25 8.32
CA LEU A 46 4.89 -9.94 8.30
C LEU A 46 5.11 -11.35 8.83
N LEU A 47 4.44 -11.68 9.93
CA LEU A 47 4.43 -13.01 10.52
C LEU A 47 3.03 -13.60 10.32
N THR A 48 2.98 -14.82 9.78
CA THR A 48 1.75 -15.56 9.57
C THR A 48 1.83 -16.89 10.30
N VAL A 49 0.80 -17.20 11.08
CA VAL A 49 0.62 -18.52 11.71
C VAL A 49 -0.65 -19.12 11.13
N VAL A 50 -0.51 -20.24 10.44
CA VAL A 50 -1.60 -20.94 9.76
C VAL A 50 -2.32 -21.81 10.78
N THR A 51 -3.63 -21.64 10.88
CA THR A 51 -4.49 -22.43 11.75
C THR A 51 -5.94 -22.26 11.35
N HIS A 52 -6.75 -23.30 11.51
CA HIS A 52 -8.19 -23.17 11.35
C HIS A 52 -8.79 -22.46 12.58
N THR A 53 -9.44 -21.32 12.38
CA THR A 53 -9.88 -20.50 13.50
C THR A 53 -11.21 -20.93 14.10
N ALA A 54 -11.93 -21.88 13.49
CA ALA A 54 -13.17 -22.50 14.01
C ALA A 54 -14.23 -21.49 14.52
N GLY A 55 -14.32 -20.29 13.92
CA GLY A 55 -15.23 -19.23 14.37
C GLY A 55 -14.76 -18.41 15.57
N LYS A 56 -13.59 -18.71 16.15
CA LYS A 56 -12.96 -17.95 17.25
C LYS A 56 -12.19 -16.70 16.80
N ASN A 57 -12.48 -16.17 15.61
CA ASN A 57 -11.78 -15.02 15.04
C ASN A 57 -11.76 -13.82 16.00
N LYS A 58 -12.93 -13.47 16.56
CA LYS A 58 -13.07 -12.33 17.48
C LYS A 58 -12.30 -12.50 18.78
N GLU A 59 -12.14 -13.73 19.26
CA GLU A 59 -11.38 -14.02 20.49
C GLU A 59 -9.89 -13.82 20.23
N LEU A 60 -9.41 -14.34 19.09
CA LEU A 60 -8.03 -14.20 18.67
C LEU A 60 -7.68 -12.73 18.39
N GLU A 61 -8.57 -11.97 17.72
CA GLU A 61 -8.41 -10.53 17.54
C GLU A 61 -8.39 -9.77 18.87
N LYS A 62 -9.28 -10.11 19.81
CA LYS A 62 -9.25 -9.51 21.17
C LYS A 62 -7.94 -9.82 21.90
N TYR A 63 -7.41 -11.04 21.77
CA TYR A 63 -6.13 -11.41 22.35
C TYR A 63 -4.99 -10.56 21.75
N LEU A 64 -4.96 -10.44 20.42
CA LEU A 64 -3.95 -9.64 19.71
C LEU A 64 -4.05 -8.15 20.06
N GLU A 65 -5.27 -7.58 20.19
CA GLU A 65 -5.44 -6.19 20.61
C GLU A 65 -4.95 -5.96 22.04
N ARG A 66 -5.27 -6.87 22.98
CA ARG A 66 -4.80 -6.77 24.37
C ARG A 66 -3.28 -6.80 24.47
N HIS A 67 -2.61 -7.59 23.64
CA HIS A 67 -1.15 -7.75 23.65
C HIS A 67 -0.45 -6.90 22.59
N LYS A 68 -1.16 -6.01 21.88
CA LYS A 68 -0.63 -5.21 20.77
C LYS A 68 0.61 -4.42 21.13
N LYS A 69 0.61 -3.74 22.29
CA LYS A 69 1.73 -2.94 22.77
C LYS A 69 2.94 -3.81 23.15
N GLU A 70 2.67 -4.93 23.82
CA GLU A 70 3.68 -5.88 24.28
C GLU A 70 4.39 -6.55 23.09
N LEU A 71 3.61 -6.99 22.10
CA LEU A 71 4.10 -7.63 20.87
C LEU A 71 4.56 -6.62 19.81
N LYS A 72 4.44 -5.30 20.09
CA LYS A 72 4.81 -4.19 19.19
C LYS A 72 4.17 -4.28 17.81
N LEU A 73 2.88 -4.61 17.75
CA LEU A 73 2.15 -4.81 16.51
C LEU A 73 1.68 -3.49 15.91
N SER A 74 2.07 -3.22 14.67
CA SER A 74 1.52 -2.12 13.86
C SER A 74 0.16 -2.45 13.27
N ALA A 75 -0.01 -3.71 12.87
CA ALA A 75 -1.24 -4.25 12.33
C ALA A 75 -1.34 -5.73 12.70
N TYR A 76 -2.55 -6.21 12.82
CA TYR A 76 -2.86 -7.62 12.99
C TYR A 76 -4.22 -7.92 12.38
N GLY A 77 -4.49 -9.18 12.11
CA GLY A 77 -5.79 -9.62 11.63
C GLY A 77 -5.86 -11.12 11.50
N VAL A 78 -7.10 -11.63 11.52
CA VAL A 78 -7.37 -13.05 11.25
C VAL A 78 -7.89 -13.15 9.82
N VAL A 79 -7.16 -13.85 8.98
CA VAL A 79 -7.39 -13.91 7.54
C VAL A 79 -7.48 -15.36 7.13
N GLY A 80 -8.66 -15.81 6.68
CA GLY A 80 -8.96 -17.05 5.95
C GLY A 80 -8.29 -18.35 6.40
N ILE A 81 -6.97 -18.41 6.29
CA ILE A 81 -6.06 -19.52 6.57
C ILE A 81 -5.39 -19.44 7.96
N GLY A 82 -5.58 -18.36 8.72
CA GLY A 82 -5.00 -18.22 10.06
C GLY A 82 -4.91 -16.77 10.51
N LEU A 83 -3.84 -16.43 11.23
CA LEU A 83 -3.59 -15.09 11.75
C LEU A 83 -2.35 -14.46 11.12
N MET A 84 -2.41 -13.15 10.93
CA MET A 84 -1.32 -12.33 10.41
C MET A 84 -1.02 -11.21 11.39
N VAL A 85 0.26 -11.01 11.71
CA VAL A 85 0.73 -9.93 12.59
C VAL A 85 1.92 -9.22 11.97
N CYS A 86 1.97 -7.90 12.15
CA CYS A 86 3.00 -7.03 11.59
C CYS A 86 3.77 -6.32 12.71
N PRO A 87 4.80 -6.95 13.30
CA PRO A 87 5.56 -6.35 14.39
C PRO A 87 6.52 -5.26 13.88
N GLN A 88 6.64 -4.16 14.63
CA GLN A 88 7.61 -3.08 14.37
C GLN A 88 8.91 -3.34 15.11
N LEU A 89 9.86 -3.97 14.42
CA LEU A 89 11.14 -4.41 14.99
C LEU A 89 12.32 -3.70 14.31
N TYR A 90 13.13 -2.99 15.12
CA TYR A 90 14.30 -2.23 14.64
C TYR A 90 15.65 -2.86 15.02
N SER A 91 15.68 -3.66 16.08
CA SER A 91 16.88 -4.34 16.61
C SER A 91 16.53 -5.74 17.10
N ASP A 92 17.50 -6.67 17.06
CA ASP A 92 17.36 -8.07 17.47
C ASP A 92 16.09 -8.73 16.92
N VAL A 93 15.80 -8.45 15.64
CA VAL A 93 14.54 -8.75 14.98
C VAL A 93 14.15 -10.23 15.15
N PHE A 94 15.04 -11.15 14.82
CA PHE A 94 14.72 -12.58 14.85
C PHE A 94 14.59 -13.17 16.25
N ARG A 95 15.25 -12.59 17.26
CA ARG A 95 15.03 -12.98 18.67
C ARG A 95 13.65 -12.55 19.14
N LYS A 96 13.24 -11.32 18.81
CA LYS A 96 11.90 -10.82 19.12
C LYS A 96 10.81 -11.54 18.33
N ILE A 97 11.09 -11.98 17.10
CA ILE A 97 10.17 -12.83 16.34
C ILE A 97 9.96 -14.17 17.06
N GLU A 98 11.02 -14.79 17.58
CA GLU A 98 10.95 -16.01 18.39
C GLU A 98 10.05 -15.81 19.61
N GLU A 99 10.28 -14.74 20.40
CA GLU A 99 9.44 -14.39 21.56
C GLU A 99 7.96 -14.15 21.21
N ILE A 100 7.70 -13.50 20.07
CA ILE A 100 6.33 -13.26 19.58
C ILE A 100 5.69 -14.58 19.17
N LEU A 101 6.44 -15.45 18.48
CA LEU A 101 5.97 -16.77 18.06
C LEU A 101 5.64 -17.65 19.26
N ASP A 102 6.49 -17.68 20.28
CA ASP A 102 6.25 -18.45 21.51
C ASP A 102 4.94 -18.04 22.18
N LYS A 103 4.67 -16.72 22.26
CA LYS A 103 3.43 -16.22 22.86
C LYS A 103 2.20 -16.56 22.03
N ILE A 104 2.27 -16.36 20.71
CA ILE A 104 1.15 -16.64 19.82
C ILE A 104 0.86 -18.14 19.79
N VAL A 105 1.87 -18.98 19.55
CA VAL A 105 1.71 -20.44 19.48
C VAL A 105 1.30 -20.99 20.85
N GLY A 106 1.87 -20.50 21.94
CA GLY A 106 1.44 -20.88 23.29
C GLY A 106 -0.02 -20.54 23.56
N TYR A 107 -0.51 -19.39 23.10
CA TYR A 107 -1.93 -19.04 23.19
C TYR A 107 -2.79 -19.97 22.32
N LEU A 108 -2.38 -20.24 21.07
CA LEU A 108 -3.12 -21.13 20.17
C LEU A 108 -3.26 -22.54 20.75
N GLN A 109 -2.17 -23.11 21.27
CA GLN A 109 -2.17 -24.42 21.93
C GLN A 109 -3.08 -24.43 23.17
N LYS A 110 -2.94 -23.43 24.06
CA LYS A 110 -3.73 -23.33 25.29
C LYS A 110 -5.24 -23.23 25.05
N ASN A 111 -5.64 -22.63 23.93
CA ASN A 111 -7.06 -22.43 23.58
C ASN A 111 -7.58 -23.48 22.58
N GLY A 112 -6.80 -24.53 22.32
CA GLY A 112 -7.20 -25.68 21.51
C GLY A 112 -7.39 -25.33 20.03
N PHE A 113 -6.56 -24.44 19.48
CA PHE A 113 -6.56 -24.20 18.04
C PHE A 113 -5.93 -25.40 17.30
N PRO A 114 -6.47 -25.76 16.11
CA PRO A 114 -5.91 -26.82 15.27
C PRO A 114 -4.48 -26.55 14.83
N ASN A 115 -3.64 -27.60 14.92
CA ASN A 115 -2.25 -27.63 14.50
C ASN A 115 -2.13 -27.78 12.96
N GLU A 116 -0.90 -27.93 12.46
CA GLU A 116 -0.60 -28.02 11.03
C GLU A 116 -1.10 -29.31 10.34
N ASP A 117 -1.46 -30.33 11.12
CA ASP A 117 -2.05 -31.58 10.59
C ASP A 117 -3.53 -31.43 10.23
N ARG A 118 -4.11 -30.24 10.43
CA ARG A 118 -5.50 -29.95 10.10
C ARG A 118 -5.61 -28.89 9.03
N CYS A 119 -6.55 -29.10 8.11
CA CYS A 119 -6.80 -28.20 7.01
C CYS A 119 -7.28 -26.85 7.53
N PRO A 120 -6.63 -25.72 7.17
CA PRO A 120 -7.00 -24.40 7.69
C PRO A 120 -8.39 -23.93 7.23
N TYR A 121 -8.87 -24.45 6.09
CA TYR A 121 -10.20 -24.09 5.57
C TYR A 121 -11.35 -24.83 6.27
N CYS A 122 -11.21 -26.15 6.49
CA CYS A 122 -12.32 -26.98 6.97
C CYS A 122 -12.13 -27.55 8.39
N GLY A 123 -10.94 -27.43 8.97
CA GLY A 123 -10.60 -27.91 10.32
C GLY A 123 -10.45 -29.43 10.47
N LYS A 124 -10.65 -30.21 9.39
CA LYS A 124 -10.49 -31.67 9.38
C LYS A 124 -9.02 -32.06 9.21
N GLU A 125 -8.67 -33.25 9.66
CA GLU A 125 -7.31 -33.79 9.54
C GLU A 125 -6.90 -33.96 8.08
N LEU A 126 -5.64 -33.63 7.82
CA LEU A 126 -4.95 -33.79 6.55
C LEU A 126 -4.47 -35.23 6.48
N GLY A 127 -5.28 -36.09 5.86
CA GLY A 127 -4.89 -37.46 5.51
C GLY A 127 -3.95 -37.51 4.30
N ALA A 128 -4.01 -38.60 3.54
CA ALA A 128 -3.23 -38.77 2.32
C ALA A 128 -3.51 -37.70 1.24
N ASP A 129 -4.70 -37.10 1.25
CA ASP A 129 -5.13 -36.05 0.30
C ASP A 129 -4.57 -34.65 0.61
N ARG A 130 -3.42 -34.57 1.28
CA ARG A 130 -2.73 -33.31 1.54
C ARG A 130 -2.07 -32.80 0.27
N THR A 131 -2.24 -31.52 -0.04
CA THR A 131 -1.54 -30.86 -1.12
C THR A 131 -0.94 -29.56 -0.61
N GLU A 132 0.34 -29.35 -0.91
CA GLU A 132 1.07 -28.12 -0.56
C GLU A 132 0.66 -26.99 -1.50
N MET A 133 0.36 -25.84 -0.92
CA MET A 133 -0.25 -24.70 -1.60
C MET A 133 0.34 -23.40 -1.11
N LEU A 134 0.24 -22.38 -1.95
CA LEU A 134 0.63 -21.01 -1.66
C LEU A 134 -0.60 -20.11 -1.79
N GLU A 135 -0.95 -19.42 -0.70
CA GLU A 135 -1.91 -18.30 -0.72
C GLU A 135 -1.18 -17.03 -0.28
N SER A 136 -1.16 -16.00 -1.14
CA SER A 136 -0.45 -14.74 -0.91
C SER A 136 1.04 -14.89 -0.56
N GLY A 137 1.66 -15.96 -1.08
CA GLY A 137 3.06 -16.30 -0.80
C GLY A 137 3.28 -16.99 0.54
N ILE A 138 2.22 -17.46 1.21
CA ILE A 138 2.31 -18.24 2.44
C ILE A 138 2.13 -19.72 2.09
N PRO A 139 3.13 -20.58 2.34
CA PRO A 139 3.02 -22.01 2.09
C PRO A 139 2.26 -22.73 3.21
N PHE A 140 1.28 -23.56 2.86
CA PHE A 140 0.54 -24.43 3.78
C PHE A 140 -0.08 -25.63 3.07
N ALA A 141 -0.49 -26.62 3.85
CA ALA A 141 -1.20 -27.80 3.34
C ALA A 141 -2.72 -27.67 3.53
N ALA A 142 -3.48 -28.03 2.50
CA ALA A 142 -4.94 -28.17 2.57
C ALA A 142 -5.42 -29.34 1.71
N HIS A 143 -6.69 -29.75 1.90
CA HIS A 143 -7.33 -30.71 0.98
C HIS A 143 -7.52 -30.08 -0.41
N GLU A 144 -7.30 -30.86 -1.47
CA GLU A 144 -7.46 -30.40 -2.85
C GLU A 144 -8.84 -29.77 -3.12
N ALA A 145 -9.91 -30.40 -2.62
CA ALA A 145 -11.26 -29.87 -2.77
C ALA A 145 -11.49 -28.53 -2.06
N CYS A 146 -10.83 -28.28 -0.92
CA CYS A 146 -10.92 -26.99 -0.22
C CYS A 146 -10.21 -25.89 -0.98
N PHE A 147 -9.06 -26.22 -1.58
CA PHE A 147 -8.31 -25.31 -2.42
C PHE A 147 -9.03 -24.94 -3.69
N GLU A 148 -9.59 -25.90 -4.43
CA GLU A 148 -10.31 -25.59 -5.67
C GLU A 148 -11.52 -24.68 -5.42
N ARG A 149 -12.18 -24.82 -4.26
CA ARG A 149 -13.21 -23.88 -3.81
C ARG A 149 -12.66 -22.48 -3.56
N ALA A 150 -11.55 -22.36 -2.84
CA ALA A 150 -10.90 -21.07 -2.58
C ALA A 150 -10.39 -20.41 -3.88
N PHE A 151 -9.77 -21.19 -4.76
CA PHE A 151 -9.28 -20.76 -6.07
C PHE A 151 -10.42 -20.32 -6.98
N THR A 152 -11.51 -21.09 -7.05
CA THR A 152 -12.69 -20.72 -7.83
C THR A 152 -13.38 -19.47 -7.26
N ALA A 153 -13.46 -19.34 -5.95
CA ALA A 153 -13.99 -18.14 -5.31
C ALA A 153 -13.12 -16.90 -5.60
N ALA A 154 -11.79 -17.05 -5.58
CA ALA A 154 -10.86 -15.99 -5.96
C ALA A 154 -11.03 -15.59 -7.44
N ARG A 155 -11.14 -16.56 -8.36
CA ARG A 155 -11.42 -16.30 -9.79
C ARG A 155 -12.77 -15.61 -10.00
N ARG A 156 -13.81 -16.03 -9.28
CA ARG A 156 -15.15 -15.40 -9.38
C ARG A 156 -15.14 -13.96 -8.90
N LYS A 157 -14.44 -13.66 -7.80
CA LYS A 157 -14.27 -12.28 -7.31
C LYS A 157 -13.57 -11.40 -8.34
N GLU A 158 -12.49 -11.87 -8.95
CA GLU A 158 -11.78 -11.13 -9.99
C GLU A 158 -12.62 -10.98 -11.27
N ALA A 159 -13.38 -12.02 -11.67
CA ALA A 159 -14.32 -11.94 -12.78
C ALA A 159 -15.43 -10.91 -12.52
N ALA A 160 -15.95 -10.85 -11.30
CA ALA A 160 -16.94 -9.84 -10.91
C ALA A 160 -16.35 -8.42 -10.87
N GLU A 161 -15.12 -8.25 -10.37
CA GLU A 161 -14.42 -6.96 -10.38
C GLU A 161 -14.10 -6.48 -11.80
N SER A 162 -13.67 -7.38 -12.68
CA SER A 162 -13.40 -7.06 -14.08
C SER A 162 -14.68 -6.73 -14.87
N ALA A 163 -15.77 -7.45 -14.59
CA ALA A 163 -17.09 -7.24 -15.19
C ALA A 163 -17.81 -5.97 -14.70
N ARG A 164 -17.40 -5.37 -13.57
CA ARG A 164 -17.97 -4.10 -13.08
C ARG A 164 -17.88 -3.02 -14.17
N SER A 165 -18.96 -2.29 -14.42
CA SER A 165 -18.95 -1.23 -15.44
C SER A 165 -17.99 -0.09 -15.02
N ASP A 166 -17.18 0.37 -15.98
CA ASP A 166 -16.21 1.44 -15.75
C ASP A 166 -16.90 2.80 -15.83
N ARG A 167 -17.10 3.47 -14.68
CA ARG A 167 -17.69 4.81 -14.64
C ARG A 167 -16.62 5.87 -14.91
N ARG A 168 -16.02 5.82 -16.10
CA ARG A 168 -14.90 6.70 -16.50
C ARG A 168 -15.20 8.18 -16.32
N LEU A 169 -16.38 8.61 -16.77
CA LEU A 169 -16.81 10.02 -16.68
C LEU A 169 -16.90 10.49 -15.22
N CYS A 170 -17.49 9.68 -14.34
CA CYS A 170 -17.53 9.99 -12.90
C CYS A 170 -16.13 10.04 -12.29
N GLY A 171 -15.24 9.12 -12.68
CA GLY A 171 -13.83 9.15 -12.28
C GLY A 171 -13.11 10.42 -12.71
N MET A 172 -13.30 10.85 -13.97
CA MET A 172 -12.73 12.09 -14.51
C MET A 172 -13.22 13.31 -13.73
N LEU A 173 -14.51 13.39 -13.41
CA LEU A 173 -15.06 14.44 -12.55
C LEU A 173 -14.37 14.46 -11.18
N GLY A 174 -14.14 13.29 -10.58
CA GLY A 174 -13.37 13.17 -9.34
C GLY A 174 -11.95 13.73 -9.43
N ALA A 175 -11.25 13.45 -10.53
CA ALA A 175 -9.91 13.99 -10.76
C ALA A 175 -9.91 15.50 -10.98
N VAL A 176 -10.87 16.04 -11.74
CA VAL A 176 -11.03 17.50 -11.93
C VAL A 176 -11.34 18.19 -10.61
N LEU A 177 -12.21 17.64 -9.77
CA LEU A 177 -12.51 18.19 -8.43
C LEU A 177 -11.25 18.25 -7.55
N ALA A 178 -10.38 17.24 -7.61
CA ALA A 178 -9.09 17.28 -6.93
C ALA A 178 -8.19 18.39 -7.48
N GLY A 179 -8.13 18.54 -8.81
CA GLY A 179 -7.36 19.61 -9.45
C GLY A 179 -7.87 21.01 -9.08
N VAL A 180 -9.19 21.22 -9.00
CA VAL A 180 -9.79 22.48 -8.51
C VAL A 180 -9.44 22.74 -7.04
N THR A 181 -9.46 21.70 -6.21
CA THR A 181 -9.06 21.81 -4.80
C THR A 181 -7.57 22.18 -4.68
N ALA A 182 -6.71 21.58 -5.51
CA ALA A 182 -5.30 21.91 -5.58
C ALA A 182 -5.05 23.33 -6.11
N ALA A 183 -5.81 23.77 -7.11
CA ALA A 183 -5.78 25.14 -7.61
C ALA A 183 -6.12 26.16 -6.51
N ALA A 184 -7.18 25.91 -5.72
CA ALA A 184 -7.53 26.78 -4.60
C ALA A 184 -6.38 26.85 -3.56
N ALA A 185 -5.80 25.70 -3.19
CA ALA A 185 -4.66 25.66 -2.28
C ALA A 185 -3.43 26.38 -2.86
N PHE A 186 -3.15 26.19 -4.15
CA PHE A 186 -2.06 26.87 -4.85
C PHE A 186 -2.22 28.38 -4.79
N ALA A 187 -3.42 28.89 -5.12
CA ALA A 187 -3.69 30.32 -5.12
C ALA A 187 -3.49 30.95 -3.73
N ILE A 188 -4.00 30.29 -2.67
CA ILE A 188 -3.82 30.76 -1.29
C ILE A 188 -2.33 30.83 -0.91
N MET A 189 -1.58 29.75 -1.18
CA MET A 189 -0.14 29.70 -0.85
C MET A 189 0.67 30.70 -1.67
N PHE A 190 0.34 30.86 -2.95
CA PHE A 190 1.03 31.78 -3.84
C PHE A 190 0.76 33.25 -3.48
N LEU A 191 -0.46 33.60 -3.07
CA LEU A 191 -0.78 34.96 -2.64
C LEU A 191 -0.11 35.32 -1.30
N TRP A 192 0.08 34.36 -0.39
CA TRP A 192 0.73 34.62 0.91
C TRP A 192 2.27 34.57 0.88
N TRP A 193 2.88 33.69 0.10
CA TRP A 193 4.34 33.44 0.14
C TRP A 193 4.97 33.46 -1.27
N GLY A 194 4.22 33.73 -2.35
CA GLY A 194 4.77 33.68 -3.72
C GLY A 194 5.22 32.28 -4.15
N PHE A 195 4.87 31.23 -3.39
CA PHE A 195 5.26 29.85 -3.66
C PHE A 195 4.11 28.88 -3.41
N GLY A 196 3.52 28.36 -4.49
CA GLY A 196 2.32 27.51 -4.44
C GLY A 196 2.55 26.05 -4.87
N ALA A 197 3.74 25.72 -5.39
CA ALA A 197 4.01 24.46 -6.08
C ALA A 197 3.71 23.19 -5.25
N ILE A 198 3.72 23.26 -3.92
CA ILE A 198 3.40 22.14 -3.01
C ILE A 198 1.98 21.60 -3.24
N ALA A 199 1.04 22.45 -3.68
CA ALA A 199 -0.32 22.05 -3.97
C ALA A 199 -0.42 20.99 -5.09
N ALA A 200 0.59 20.87 -5.96
CA ALA A 200 0.65 19.85 -7.00
C ALA A 200 0.70 18.42 -6.46
N LEU A 201 1.38 18.21 -5.33
CA LEU A 201 1.42 16.90 -4.68
C LEU A 201 0.03 16.52 -4.13
N ILE A 202 -0.71 17.50 -3.59
CA ILE A 202 -2.06 17.30 -3.08
C ILE A 202 -3.00 16.93 -4.23
N GLY A 203 -2.96 17.68 -5.35
CA GLY A 203 -3.81 17.43 -6.51
C GLY A 203 -3.63 16.03 -7.10
N SER A 204 -2.39 15.61 -7.34
CA SER A 204 -2.08 14.29 -7.92
C SER A 204 -2.44 13.13 -6.98
N MET A 205 -2.13 13.24 -5.68
CA MET A 205 -2.48 12.19 -4.72
C MET A 205 -4.00 12.10 -4.50
N PHE A 206 -4.65 13.24 -4.29
CA PHE A 206 -6.09 13.29 -4.03
C PHE A 206 -6.92 12.97 -5.28
N GLY A 207 -6.44 13.35 -6.47
CA GLY A 207 -7.08 13.04 -7.75
C GLY A 207 -7.15 11.54 -8.02
N GLY A 208 -6.09 10.80 -7.70
CA GLY A 208 -6.13 9.35 -7.76
C GLY A 208 -7.17 8.72 -6.83
N TRP A 209 -7.24 9.21 -5.59
CA TRP A 209 -8.20 8.74 -4.61
C TRP A 209 -9.66 9.06 -4.99
N LEU A 210 -9.94 10.30 -5.40
CA LEU A 210 -11.28 10.69 -5.84
C LEU A 210 -11.70 9.95 -7.12
N TYR A 211 -10.81 9.78 -8.09
CA TYR A 211 -11.11 9.01 -9.31
C TYR A 211 -11.64 7.61 -8.97
N GLY A 212 -10.99 6.92 -8.02
CA GLY A 212 -11.44 5.61 -7.54
C GLY A 212 -12.75 5.68 -6.75
N LYS A 213 -12.91 6.70 -5.90
CA LYS A 213 -14.13 6.90 -5.09
C LYS A 213 -15.38 7.12 -5.94
N PHE A 214 -15.24 7.80 -7.08
CA PHE A 214 -16.32 7.99 -8.04
C PHE A 214 -16.52 6.81 -9.01
N GLY A 215 -15.86 5.67 -8.74
CA GLY A 215 -16.09 4.41 -9.44
C GLY A 215 -15.33 4.27 -10.77
N GLY A 216 -14.33 5.11 -11.01
CA GLY A 216 -13.43 4.93 -12.15
C GLY A 216 -12.45 3.77 -11.92
N LYS A 217 -12.22 2.94 -12.94
CA LYS A 217 -11.28 1.82 -12.85
C LYS A 217 -9.83 2.29 -12.78
N ASN A 218 -9.02 1.58 -12.01
CA ASN A 218 -7.58 1.81 -11.94
C ASN A 218 -6.91 1.35 -13.25
N THR A 219 -6.75 2.27 -14.20
CA THR A 219 -6.21 2.03 -15.54
C THR A 219 -5.05 2.99 -15.81
N PRO A 220 -4.18 2.72 -16.81
CA PRO A 220 -3.15 3.68 -17.21
C PRO A 220 -3.73 5.05 -17.58
N PHE A 221 -4.96 5.07 -18.13
CA PHE A 221 -5.71 6.28 -18.42
C PHE A 221 -5.94 7.15 -17.18
N ARG A 222 -6.31 6.57 -16.02
CA ARG A 222 -6.47 7.30 -14.75
C ARG A 222 -5.20 8.08 -14.42
N ILE A 223 -4.03 7.43 -14.52
CA ILE A 223 -2.75 8.02 -14.12
C ILE A 223 -2.43 9.22 -15.01
N ALA A 224 -2.51 9.02 -16.33
CA ALA A 224 -2.27 10.09 -17.30
C ALA A 224 -3.27 11.25 -17.12
N PHE A 225 -4.56 10.93 -16.95
CA PHE A 225 -5.60 11.94 -16.80
C PHE A 225 -5.44 12.77 -15.53
N VAL A 226 -5.14 12.14 -14.38
CA VAL A 226 -4.91 12.86 -13.11
C VAL A 226 -3.72 13.81 -13.23
N PHE A 227 -2.61 13.35 -13.82
CA PHE A 227 -1.42 14.18 -14.08
C PHE A 227 -1.78 15.39 -14.96
N PHE A 228 -2.29 15.16 -16.17
CA PHE A 228 -2.57 16.26 -17.10
C PHE A 228 -3.64 17.22 -16.58
N SER A 229 -4.72 16.71 -15.95
CA SER A 229 -5.77 17.58 -15.41
C SER A 229 -5.27 18.45 -14.27
N THR A 230 -4.43 17.90 -13.38
CA THR A 230 -3.85 18.64 -12.26
C THR A 230 -2.81 19.65 -12.76
N LEU A 231 -1.92 19.24 -13.66
CA LEU A 231 -0.92 20.11 -14.28
C LEU A 231 -1.58 21.30 -15.00
N VAL A 232 -2.57 21.06 -15.85
CA VAL A 232 -3.24 22.12 -16.61
C VAL A 232 -3.96 23.10 -15.67
N LEU A 233 -4.69 22.61 -14.67
CA LEU A 233 -5.40 23.46 -13.72
C LEU A 233 -4.45 24.30 -12.87
N LEU A 234 -3.32 23.73 -12.44
CA LEU A 234 -2.32 24.47 -11.65
C LEU A 234 -1.56 25.49 -12.49
N LEU A 235 -1.20 25.17 -13.75
CA LEU A 235 -0.58 26.13 -14.65
C LEU A 235 -1.52 27.29 -14.99
N ALA A 236 -2.81 26.99 -15.24
CA ALA A 236 -3.83 28.02 -15.45
C ALA A 236 -4.00 28.91 -14.21
N THR A 237 -4.05 28.29 -13.01
CA THR A 237 -4.13 29.03 -11.75
C THR A 237 -2.90 29.88 -11.53
N TYR A 238 -1.72 29.36 -11.82
CA TYR A 238 -0.48 30.10 -11.69
C TYR A 238 -0.45 31.32 -12.62
N ALA A 239 -0.90 31.17 -13.87
CA ALA A 239 -1.04 32.29 -14.80
C ALA A 239 -2.04 33.34 -14.28
N VAL A 240 -3.17 32.93 -13.73
CA VAL A 240 -4.15 33.83 -13.09
C VAL A 240 -3.53 34.56 -11.90
N CYS A 241 -2.78 33.88 -11.03
CA CYS A 241 -2.12 34.51 -9.90
C CYS A 241 -1.05 35.53 -10.33
N LEU A 242 -0.29 35.24 -11.39
CA LEU A 242 0.67 36.19 -11.96
C LEU A 242 -0.03 37.42 -12.55
N TYR A 243 -1.17 37.21 -13.22
CA TYR A 243 -2.00 38.30 -13.73
C TYR A 243 -2.51 39.19 -12.58
N LEU A 244 -3.00 38.60 -11.48
CA LEU A 244 -3.49 39.34 -10.32
C LEU A 244 -2.40 40.12 -9.57
N GLN A 245 -1.13 39.70 -9.66
CA GLN A 245 0.02 40.41 -9.06
C GLN A 245 0.65 41.44 -10.00
N ALA A 246 0.25 41.48 -11.26
CA ALA A 246 0.73 42.48 -12.19
C ALA A 246 0.14 43.86 -11.83
N PRO A 247 0.89 44.95 -12.08
CA PRO A 247 0.33 46.30 -11.96
C PRO A 247 -0.87 46.47 -12.90
N VAL A 248 -1.81 47.34 -12.51
CA VAL A 248 -2.99 47.66 -13.31
C VAL A 248 -2.53 48.13 -14.70
N ALA A 249 -3.06 47.51 -15.74
CA ALA A 249 -2.77 47.80 -17.14
C ALA A 249 -4.06 47.77 -17.96
N ASP A 250 -4.05 48.45 -19.11
CA ASP A 250 -5.27 48.67 -19.91
C ASP A 250 -5.59 47.47 -20.81
N SER A 251 -4.62 46.56 -20.99
CA SER A 251 -4.82 45.32 -21.76
C SER A 251 -4.07 44.11 -21.18
N VAL A 252 -4.57 42.91 -21.49
CA VAL A 252 -3.88 41.65 -21.15
C VAL A 252 -2.48 41.59 -21.79
N GLY A 253 -2.31 42.18 -22.98
CA GLY A 253 -1.02 42.22 -23.67
C GLY A 253 0.05 42.99 -22.89
N GLU A 254 -0.32 44.11 -22.27
CA GLU A 254 0.57 44.90 -21.42
C GLU A 254 0.93 44.17 -20.12
N VAL A 255 -0.03 43.47 -19.51
CA VAL A 255 0.23 42.62 -18.34
C VAL A 255 1.26 41.53 -18.68
N VAL A 256 1.06 40.83 -19.79
CA VAL A 256 1.99 39.78 -20.25
C VAL A 256 3.37 40.36 -20.57
N ALA A 257 3.43 41.51 -21.24
CA ALA A 257 4.69 42.20 -21.52
C ALA A 257 5.40 42.65 -20.23
N GLY A 258 4.66 43.13 -19.23
CA GLY A 258 5.18 43.50 -17.91
C GLY A 258 5.76 42.31 -17.15
N ILE A 259 5.06 41.17 -17.15
CA ILE A 259 5.56 39.91 -16.56
C ILE A 259 6.83 39.45 -17.29
N ALA A 260 6.83 39.48 -18.63
CA ALA A 260 8.00 39.12 -19.44
C ALA A 260 9.19 40.07 -19.20
N GLY A 261 8.93 41.36 -19.00
CA GLY A 261 9.92 42.36 -18.62
C GLY A 261 10.56 42.04 -17.26
N ARG A 262 9.74 41.79 -16.23
CA ARG A 262 10.21 41.41 -14.88
C ARG A 262 11.01 40.11 -14.90
N LEU A 263 10.62 39.13 -15.71
CA LEU A 263 11.40 37.90 -15.92
C LEU A 263 12.83 38.18 -16.44
N ARG A 264 13.03 39.25 -17.21
CA ARG A 264 14.35 39.61 -17.75
C ARG A 264 15.17 40.43 -16.75
N THR A 265 14.55 41.39 -16.07
CA THR A 265 15.22 42.40 -15.26
C THR A 265 15.35 42.04 -13.78
N ASP A 266 14.35 41.36 -13.21
CA ASP A 266 14.31 40.99 -11.79
C ASP A 266 14.74 39.54 -11.60
N VAL A 267 15.96 39.37 -11.08
CA VAL A 267 16.54 38.05 -10.82
C VAL A 267 15.73 37.28 -9.78
N GLY A 268 15.22 37.94 -8.75
CA GLY A 268 14.44 37.30 -7.69
C GLY A 268 13.11 36.77 -8.21
N PHE A 269 12.39 37.60 -8.98
CA PHE A 269 11.16 37.18 -9.66
C PHE A 269 11.40 36.03 -10.64
N ARG A 270 12.47 36.11 -11.45
CA ARG A 270 12.84 35.02 -12.38
C ARG A 270 13.11 33.71 -11.65
N VAL A 271 13.87 33.75 -10.56
CA VAL A 271 14.20 32.55 -9.77
C VAL A 271 12.92 31.94 -9.17
N LEU A 272 12.05 32.75 -8.56
CA LEU A 272 10.78 32.27 -8.00
C LEU A 272 9.84 31.71 -9.07
N PHE A 273 9.82 32.33 -10.26
CA PHE A 273 9.02 31.84 -11.39
C PHE A 273 9.48 30.46 -11.86
N ILE A 274 10.78 30.31 -12.10
CA ILE A 274 11.36 29.04 -12.55
C ILE A 274 11.19 27.97 -11.47
N LEU A 275 11.43 28.30 -10.20
CA LEU A 275 11.27 27.36 -9.09
C LEU A 275 9.82 26.89 -8.95
N ASN A 276 8.84 27.78 -9.02
CA ASN A 276 7.43 27.38 -8.97
C ASN A 276 7.08 26.44 -10.11
N LEU A 277 7.51 26.74 -11.35
CA LEU A 277 7.20 25.92 -12.51
C LEU A 277 7.87 24.54 -12.45
N VAL A 278 9.17 24.50 -12.14
CA VAL A 278 9.94 23.24 -12.06
C VAL A 278 9.45 22.37 -10.90
N ILE A 279 9.25 22.96 -9.71
CA ILE A 279 8.82 22.20 -8.52
C ILE A 279 7.37 21.72 -8.68
N LEU A 280 6.49 22.50 -9.33
CA LEU A 280 5.13 22.08 -9.62
C LEU A 280 5.12 20.81 -10.48
N VAL A 281 5.85 20.82 -11.60
CA VAL A 281 5.94 19.63 -12.49
C VAL A 281 6.58 18.45 -11.77
N ALA A 282 7.65 18.70 -10.99
CA ALA A 282 8.32 17.65 -10.24
C ALA A 282 7.39 17.00 -9.19
N LEU A 283 6.66 17.79 -8.42
CA LEU A 283 5.76 17.30 -7.37
C LEU A 283 4.52 16.60 -7.93
N ASP A 284 3.95 17.11 -9.03
CA ASP A 284 2.88 16.42 -9.76
C ASP A 284 3.38 15.06 -10.31
N GLY A 285 4.63 15.03 -10.80
CA GLY A 285 5.32 13.81 -11.20
C GLY A 285 5.49 12.81 -10.05
N VAL A 286 5.90 13.25 -8.86
CA VAL A 286 6.04 12.40 -7.67
C VAL A 286 4.70 11.77 -7.27
N GLY A 287 3.62 12.57 -7.21
CA GLY A 287 2.29 12.04 -6.91
C GLY A 287 1.76 11.10 -8.00
N THR A 288 2.14 11.32 -9.25
CA THR A 288 1.84 10.42 -10.38
C THR A 288 2.59 9.09 -10.26
N ILE A 289 3.87 9.11 -9.86
CA ILE A 289 4.66 7.91 -9.58
C ILE A 289 4.00 7.08 -8.45
N TYR A 290 3.53 7.74 -7.40
CA TYR A 290 2.78 7.07 -6.32
C TYR A 290 1.52 6.37 -6.87
N ASN A 291 0.73 7.07 -7.69
CA ASN A 291 -0.44 6.48 -8.35
C ASN A 291 -0.07 5.29 -9.25
N PHE A 292 1.06 5.36 -9.96
CA PHE A 292 1.57 4.27 -10.79
C PHE A 292 1.95 3.03 -9.97
N PHE A 293 2.63 3.20 -8.83
CA PHE A 293 2.91 2.08 -7.93
C PHE A 293 1.64 1.46 -7.36
N SER A 294 0.65 2.29 -7.01
CA SER A 294 -0.66 1.83 -6.57
C SER A 294 -1.36 1.00 -7.67
N TYR A 295 -1.38 1.49 -8.91
CA TYR A 295 -1.87 0.75 -10.09
C TYR A 295 -1.15 -0.59 -10.31
N ARG A 296 0.19 -0.61 -10.22
CA ARG A 296 0.95 -1.86 -10.36
C ARG A 296 0.62 -2.87 -9.26
N ARG A 297 0.40 -2.40 -8.03
CA ARG A 297 0.02 -3.26 -6.90
C ARG A 297 -1.35 -3.90 -7.12
N ASP A 298 -2.32 -3.12 -7.58
CA ASP A 298 -3.68 -3.62 -7.82
C ASP A 298 -3.76 -4.61 -9.00
N ARG A 299 -2.82 -4.52 -9.96
CA ARG A 299 -2.75 -5.46 -11.10
C ARG A 299 -2.18 -6.84 -10.74
N ALA A 300 -1.64 -7.03 -9.53
CA ALA A 300 -1.28 -8.37 -9.05
C ALA A 300 -2.56 -9.18 -8.88
N ARG A 301 -2.85 -10.08 -9.82
CA ARG A 301 -4.12 -10.82 -9.89
C ARG A 301 -4.33 -11.63 -8.62
N VAL A 302 -5.52 -11.54 -8.01
CA VAL A 302 -5.81 -12.22 -6.74
C VAL A 302 -5.64 -13.75 -6.86
N TYR A 303 -6.00 -14.37 -8.00
CA TYR A 303 -5.74 -15.81 -8.18
C TYR A 303 -4.26 -16.14 -8.37
N SER A 304 -3.43 -15.21 -8.87
CA SER A 304 -1.99 -15.47 -8.98
C SER A 304 -1.32 -15.59 -7.61
N LEU A 305 -2.01 -15.11 -6.57
CA LEU A 305 -1.64 -15.29 -5.18
C LEU A 305 -2.05 -16.68 -4.66
N VAL A 306 -2.95 -17.41 -5.32
CA VAL A 306 -3.43 -18.74 -4.92
C VAL A 306 -2.96 -19.78 -5.95
N ARG A 307 -1.93 -20.55 -5.63
CA ARG A 307 -1.37 -21.56 -6.54
C ARG A 307 -0.91 -22.81 -5.80
N ARG A 308 -0.77 -23.92 -6.51
CA ARG A 308 -0.09 -25.12 -6.01
C ARG A 308 1.40 -24.81 -5.84
N ALA A 309 2.00 -25.30 -4.76
CA ALA A 309 3.41 -25.10 -4.43
C ALA A 309 4.33 -25.96 -5.30
#